data_AF-A0AAD2JJD7-F1
#
_entry.id   AF-A0AAD2JJD7-F1
#
_cell.length_a   1.000
_cell.length_b   1.000
_cell.length_c   1.000
_cell.angle_alpha   90.00
_cell.angle_beta   90.00
_cell.angle_gamma   90.00
#
_symmetry.space_group_name_H-M   'P 1'
#
loop_
_entity.id
_entity.type
_entity.pdbx_description
1 polymer ?
#
loop_
_entity_poly.entity_id
_entity_poly.type
_entity_poly.pdbx_seq_one_letter_code
_entity_poly.pdbx_strand_id
1 'polypeptide(L)'
;MLFPHMSTDLCGRLARDLFGNCNANKNKTDACLDKEICESLIGTTYKVAAKLWNMISPLENDQIPQGAHPNHLFWTLCFLKNYCTETIVWLKRFDGWDGKTHCVISVDGVDCPIQEIWPFDEAIFSKKLNGPGYKYEIGICIATGAIVWVNGPFKAGRNDKTIFEHDGLMQALCEDEGVEVDMGYQGLDQLKNPKISQSKKDGMQKSKARARHKNVNGELKKFVVLDQVFRHNPKTKHQACFEAVAVICQMQHDFGGHQNSCEYDVTYN
;
A
#
# COMPACT_ATOMS: atom_id res chain seq x y z
N MET A 1 -24.79 -16.17 -16.95
CA MET A 1 -24.03 -15.27 -17.85
C MET A 1 -22.56 -15.51 -17.56
N LEU A 2 -21.74 -15.75 -18.58
CA LEU A 2 -20.29 -15.92 -18.42
C LEU A 2 -19.70 -14.64 -17.79
N PHE A 3 -18.74 -14.81 -16.89
CA PHE A 3 -18.00 -13.69 -16.30
C PHE A 3 -17.27 -12.95 -17.43
N PRO A 4 -17.63 -11.69 -17.74
CA PRO A 4 -17.11 -11.00 -18.91
C PRO A 4 -15.64 -10.64 -18.67
N HIS A 5 -14.80 -10.85 -19.68
CA HIS A 5 -13.44 -10.32 -19.64
C HIS A 5 -13.46 -8.79 -19.72
N MET A 6 -12.74 -8.12 -18.81
CA MET A 6 -12.62 -6.66 -18.76
C MET A 6 -11.34 -6.21 -19.45
N SER A 7 -11.49 -5.46 -20.55
CA SER A 7 -10.37 -4.71 -21.14
C SER A 7 -10.24 -3.32 -20.51
N THR A 8 -9.06 -2.71 -20.62
CA THR A 8 -8.83 -1.34 -20.12
C THR A 8 -9.80 -0.32 -20.72
N ASP A 9 -10.10 -0.40 -22.03
CA ASP A 9 -11.01 0.52 -22.71
C ASP A 9 -12.47 0.31 -22.29
N LEU A 10 -12.88 -0.95 -22.09
CA LEU A 10 -14.21 -1.25 -21.55
C LEU A 10 -14.35 -0.73 -20.12
N CYS A 11 -13.32 -0.92 -19.30
CA CYS A 11 -13.25 -0.41 -17.94
C CYS A 11 -13.41 1.13 -17.90
N GLY A 12 -12.67 1.86 -18.74
CA GLY A 12 -12.78 3.32 -18.81
C GLY A 12 -14.16 3.79 -19.25
N ARG A 13 -14.76 3.15 -20.26
CA ARG A 13 -16.13 3.49 -20.72
C ARG A 13 -17.17 3.28 -19.62
N LEU A 14 -17.16 2.11 -18.98
CA LEU A 14 -18.10 1.81 -17.88
C LEU A 14 -17.94 2.79 -16.71
N ALA A 15 -16.70 3.15 -16.37
CA ALA A 15 -16.44 4.12 -15.32
C ALA A 15 -16.99 5.51 -15.66
N ARG A 16 -16.80 5.99 -16.90
CA ARG A 16 -17.37 7.27 -17.36
C ARG A 16 -18.90 7.24 -17.37
N ASP A 17 -19.53 6.14 -17.80
CA ASP A 17 -20.99 6.01 -17.78
C ASP A 17 -21.55 6.06 -16.36
N LEU A 18 -20.83 5.45 -15.41
CA LEU A 18 -21.23 5.41 -14.00
C LEU A 18 -21.01 6.73 -13.26
N PHE A 19 -19.86 7.37 -13.47
CA PHE A 19 -19.40 8.50 -12.64
C PHE A 19 -19.45 9.86 -13.37
N GLY A 20 -19.62 9.87 -14.69
CA GLY A 20 -19.69 11.07 -15.51
C GLY A 20 -21.00 11.84 -15.43
N ASN A 21 -22.07 11.21 -14.93
CA ASN A 21 -23.43 11.80 -14.90
C ASN A 21 -23.68 12.80 -13.74
N CYS A 22 -22.66 13.11 -12.93
CA CYS A 22 -22.76 14.16 -11.92
C CYS A 22 -22.74 15.56 -12.58
N ASN A 23 -23.65 16.46 -12.18
CA ASN A 23 -23.78 17.82 -12.76
C ASN A 23 -22.49 18.66 -12.76
N ALA A 24 -21.48 18.31 -11.96
CA ALA A 24 -20.17 18.95 -11.92
C ALA A 24 -19.25 18.62 -13.12
N ASN A 25 -19.61 17.64 -13.96
CA ASN A 25 -18.70 17.07 -14.98
C ASN A 25 -19.13 17.33 -16.43
N LYS A 26 -20.23 18.07 -16.67
CA LYS A 26 -20.86 18.24 -18.00
C LYS A 26 -19.99 18.88 -19.09
N ASN A 27 -18.83 19.47 -18.74
CA ASN A 27 -17.92 20.14 -19.68
C ASN A 27 -16.47 19.62 -19.62
N LYS A 28 -16.19 18.50 -18.94
CA LYS A 28 -14.83 17.94 -18.87
C LYS A 28 -14.54 17.08 -20.09
N THR A 29 -13.32 17.16 -20.61
CA THR A 29 -12.83 16.19 -21.60
C THR A 29 -12.74 14.80 -20.97
N ASP A 30 -12.86 13.75 -21.78
CA ASP A 30 -12.72 12.36 -21.31
C ASP A 30 -11.44 12.15 -20.50
N ALA A 31 -10.32 12.75 -20.93
CA ALA A 31 -9.05 12.65 -20.21
C ALA A 31 -9.08 13.31 -18.81
N CYS A 32 -9.75 14.45 -18.67
CA CYS A 32 -9.90 15.13 -17.38
C CYS A 32 -10.83 14.36 -16.44
N LEU A 33 -11.93 13.84 -16.98
CA LEU A 33 -12.87 13.00 -16.25
C LEU A 33 -12.21 11.69 -15.80
N ASP A 34 -11.44 11.05 -16.69
CA ASP A 34 -10.73 9.80 -16.39
C ASP A 34 -9.71 9.98 -15.26
N LYS A 35 -8.99 11.10 -15.27
CA LYS A 35 -8.04 11.43 -14.20
C LYS A 35 -8.76 11.54 -12.85
N GLU A 36 -9.86 12.28 -12.79
CA GLU A 36 -10.64 12.45 -11.56
C GLU A 36 -11.24 11.13 -11.07
N ILE A 37 -11.80 10.32 -11.98
CA ILE A 37 -12.34 9.00 -11.66
C ILE A 37 -11.22 8.11 -11.08
N CYS A 38 -10.06 8.04 -11.73
CA CYS A 38 -8.96 7.20 -11.29
C CYS A 38 -8.36 7.68 -9.96
N GLU A 39 -8.16 8.98 -9.78
CA GLU A 39 -7.52 9.53 -8.57
C GLU A 39 -8.49 9.61 -7.38
N SER A 40 -9.73 10.03 -7.60
CA SER A 40 -10.65 10.39 -6.51
C SER A 40 -11.69 9.32 -6.19
N LEU A 41 -12.14 8.54 -7.18
CA LEU A 41 -13.26 7.60 -7.00
C LEU A 41 -12.81 6.15 -6.89
N ILE A 42 -11.98 5.71 -7.84
CA ILE A 42 -11.47 4.34 -7.89
C ILE A 42 -10.18 4.22 -7.06
N GLY A 43 -9.35 5.27 -7.05
CA GLY A 43 -8.03 5.26 -6.41
C GLY A 43 -6.97 4.48 -7.18
N THR A 44 -7.27 4.04 -8.41
CA THR A 44 -6.33 3.35 -9.30
C THR A 44 -6.64 3.54 -10.78
N THR A 45 -5.74 3.09 -11.65
CA THR A 45 -5.89 3.18 -13.11
C THR A 45 -6.87 2.14 -13.64
N TYR A 46 -7.50 2.42 -14.79
CA TYR A 46 -8.38 1.45 -15.47
C TYR A 46 -7.69 0.14 -15.84
N LYS A 47 -6.39 0.18 -16.15
CA LYS A 47 -5.60 -1.02 -16.45
C LYS A 47 -5.55 -1.96 -15.24
N VAL A 48 -5.26 -1.40 -14.05
CA VAL A 48 -5.21 -2.16 -12.80
C VAL A 48 -6.61 -2.65 -12.43
N ALA A 49 -7.63 -1.78 -12.52
CA ALA A 49 -9.02 -2.15 -12.25
C ALA A 49 -9.53 -3.29 -13.17
N ALA A 50 -9.20 -3.24 -14.46
CA ALA A 50 -9.53 -4.30 -15.42
C ALA A 50 -8.81 -5.62 -15.08
N LYS A 51 -7.54 -5.55 -14.66
CA LYS A 51 -6.80 -6.75 -14.26
C LYS A 51 -7.38 -7.37 -12.98
N LEU A 52 -7.69 -6.54 -11.98
CA LEU A 52 -8.37 -6.98 -10.75
C LEU A 52 -9.71 -7.65 -11.06
N TRP A 53 -10.52 -7.04 -11.92
CA TRP A 53 -11.76 -7.64 -12.41
C TRP A 53 -11.50 -9.06 -12.94
N ASN A 54 -10.54 -9.22 -13.85
CA ASN A 54 -10.25 -10.51 -14.46
C ASN A 54 -9.68 -11.54 -13.47
N MET A 55 -9.09 -11.10 -12.36
CA MET A 55 -8.63 -11.98 -11.28
C MET A 55 -9.77 -12.41 -10.35
N ILE A 56 -10.87 -11.66 -10.28
CA ILE A 56 -12.07 -12.00 -9.49
C ILE A 56 -12.91 -13.09 -10.17
N SER A 57 -12.47 -13.66 -11.30
CA SER A 57 -13.17 -14.74 -12.00
C SER A 57 -13.64 -15.79 -10.99
N PRO A 58 -14.96 -16.05 -10.88
CA PRO A 58 -15.50 -16.85 -9.80
C PRO A 58 -14.91 -18.25 -9.90
N LEU A 59 -14.18 -18.63 -8.84
CA LEU A 59 -13.44 -19.90 -8.73
C LEU A 59 -14.33 -21.14 -8.96
N GLU A 60 -15.65 -20.99 -8.86
CA GLU A 60 -16.63 -22.02 -9.19
C GLU A 60 -17.52 -21.56 -10.36
N ASN A 61 -17.29 -22.17 -11.54
CA ASN A 61 -18.16 -22.21 -12.72
C ASN A 61 -18.24 -20.97 -13.64
N ASP A 62 -17.38 -19.95 -13.51
CA ASP A 62 -17.39 -18.74 -14.37
C ASP A 62 -18.76 -18.02 -14.42
N GLN A 63 -19.61 -18.24 -13.41
CA GLN A 63 -20.96 -17.68 -13.34
C GLN A 63 -21.02 -16.52 -12.34
N ILE A 64 -21.56 -15.39 -12.81
CA ILE A 64 -21.86 -14.24 -11.95
C ILE A 64 -23.12 -14.54 -11.11
N PRO A 65 -23.15 -14.20 -9.80
CA PRO A 65 -24.36 -14.29 -8.98
C PRO A 65 -25.57 -13.61 -9.62
N GLN A 66 -26.77 -14.16 -9.43
CA GLN A 66 -27.99 -13.63 -10.03
C GLN A 66 -28.23 -12.17 -9.58
N GLY A 67 -28.28 -11.25 -10.55
CA GLY A 67 -28.43 -9.80 -10.30
C GLY A 67 -27.12 -9.02 -10.21
N ALA A 68 -25.95 -9.66 -10.22
CA ALA A 68 -24.67 -8.96 -10.33
C ALA A 68 -24.39 -8.52 -11.78
N HIS A 69 -23.91 -7.29 -11.94
CA HIS A 69 -23.63 -6.62 -13.22
C HIS A 69 -22.21 -6.03 -13.16
N PRO A 70 -21.57 -5.71 -14.31
CA PRO A 70 -20.29 -5.02 -14.32
C PRO A 70 -20.22 -3.78 -13.43
N ASN A 71 -21.30 -3.01 -13.40
CA ASN A 71 -21.42 -1.84 -12.54
C ASN A 71 -21.39 -2.22 -11.05
N HIS A 72 -21.97 -3.36 -10.67
CA HIS A 72 -21.90 -3.88 -9.32
C HIS A 72 -20.47 -4.22 -8.93
N LEU A 73 -19.61 -4.75 -9.81
CA LEU A 73 -18.18 -4.91 -9.46
C LEU A 73 -17.41 -3.60 -9.52
N PHE A 74 -17.83 -2.57 -10.25
CA PHE A 74 -17.22 -1.23 -10.14
C PHE A 74 -17.52 -0.61 -8.78
N TRP A 75 -18.79 -0.69 -8.36
CA TRP A 75 -19.19 -0.38 -6.99
C TRP A 75 -18.45 -1.29 -6.01
N THR A 76 -18.36 -2.58 -6.30
CA THR A 76 -17.60 -3.50 -5.48
C THR A 76 -16.16 -3.07 -5.49
N LEU A 77 -15.46 -2.69 -6.57
CA LEU A 77 -14.08 -2.16 -6.58
C LEU A 77 -13.93 -0.92 -5.69
N CYS A 78 -14.92 -0.02 -5.69
CA CYS A 78 -15.01 1.08 -4.72
C CYS A 78 -15.15 0.58 -3.26
N PHE A 79 -15.78 -0.58 -3.03
CA PHE A 79 -15.91 -1.31 -1.75
C PHE A 79 -14.81 -2.40 -1.48
N LEU A 80 -14.09 -2.90 -2.50
CA LEU A 80 -13.09 -3.99 -2.57
C LEU A 80 -11.70 -3.44 -2.23
N LYS A 81 -11.66 -2.21 -1.72
CA LYS A 81 -10.89 -1.86 -0.52
C LYS A 81 -11.08 -2.89 0.64
N ASN A 82 -11.16 -4.20 0.38
CA ASN A 82 -11.45 -5.29 1.32
C ASN A 82 -11.02 -6.67 0.78
N TYR A 83 -10.44 -6.78 -0.42
CA TYR A 83 -9.98 -8.08 -0.94
C TYR A 83 -8.45 -8.16 -0.95
N CYS A 84 -7.93 -9.12 -0.18
CA CYS A 84 -6.54 -9.51 -0.27
C CYS A 84 -6.35 -10.22 -1.63
N THR A 85 -5.53 -9.63 -2.51
CA THR A 85 -5.09 -10.27 -3.75
C THR A 85 -3.59 -10.53 -3.62
N GLU A 86 -3.11 -11.74 -3.87
CA GLU A 86 -1.72 -12.10 -3.51
C GLU A 86 -0.69 -11.49 -4.47
N THR A 87 -0.32 -10.22 -4.27
CA THR A 87 0.72 -9.54 -5.07
C THR A 87 1.94 -9.12 -4.25
N ILE A 88 1.87 -9.19 -2.92
CA ILE A 88 2.99 -8.85 -2.02
C ILE A 88 3.87 -10.09 -1.87
N VAL A 89 5.01 -10.08 -2.54
CA VAL A 89 5.94 -11.21 -2.59
C VAL A 89 7.23 -10.80 -1.91
N TRP A 90 7.52 -11.37 -0.73
CA TRP A 90 8.70 -11.05 0.08
C TRP A 90 10.02 -11.17 -0.70
N LEU A 91 10.13 -12.13 -1.61
CA LEU A 91 11.33 -12.35 -2.41
C LEU A 91 11.62 -11.24 -3.43
N LYS A 92 10.61 -10.45 -3.85
CA LYS A 92 10.81 -9.28 -4.72
C LYS A 92 11.67 -8.20 -4.07
N ARG A 93 11.99 -8.31 -2.78
CA ARG A 93 12.92 -7.38 -2.12
C ARG A 93 14.33 -7.41 -2.70
N PHE A 94 14.71 -8.52 -3.33
CA PHE A 94 16.00 -8.68 -4.01
C PHE A 94 15.98 -8.24 -5.47
N ASP A 95 14.84 -7.78 -6.00
CA ASP A 95 14.76 -7.30 -7.38
C ASP A 95 15.67 -6.08 -7.56
N GLY A 96 16.62 -6.17 -8.50
CA GLY A 96 17.60 -5.11 -8.75
C GLY A 96 18.70 -5.01 -7.69
N TRP A 97 18.84 -5.99 -6.78
CA TRP A 97 19.94 -6.05 -5.83
C TRP A 97 21.24 -6.52 -6.52
N ASP A 98 22.34 -5.83 -6.26
CA ASP A 98 23.66 -6.10 -6.83
C ASP A 98 24.55 -6.99 -5.95
N GLY A 99 24.02 -7.44 -4.80
CA GLY A 99 24.73 -8.29 -3.84
C GLY A 99 25.69 -7.55 -2.89
N LYS A 100 25.78 -6.21 -2.95
CA LYS A 100 26.80 -5.46 -2.18
C LYS A 100 26.27 -4.80 -0.92
N THR A 101 25.06 -4.27 -0.97
CA THR A 101 24.45 -3.61 0.20
C THR A 101 23.78 -4.63 1.12
N HIS A 102 23.88 -4.39 2.43
CA HIS A 102 23.19 -5.17 3.46
C HIS A 102 21.72 -4.76 3.62
N CYS A 103 21.30 -3.60 3.09
CA CYS A 103 19.91 -3.14 3.15
C CYS A 103 19.26 -3.23 1.77
N VAL A 104 18.29 -4.14 1.61
CA VAL A 104 17.49 -4.23 0.38
C VAL A 104 16.07 -3.68 0.56
N ILE A 105 15.63 -3.47 1.81
CA ILE A 105 14.34 -2.85 2.13
C ILE A 105 14.48 -1.61 2.99
N SER A 106 13.47 -0.74 2.90
CA SER A 106 13.20 0.28 3.92
C SER A 106 11.88 0.00 4.63
N VAL A 107 11.82 0.32 5.93
CA VAL A 107 10.69 0.02 6.83
C VAL A 107 10.17 1.30 7.49
N ASP A 108 8.86 1.47 7.52
CA ASP A 108 8.19 2.57 8.22
C ASP A 108 6.78 2.16 8.69
N GLY A 109 6.28 2.90 9.68
CA GLY A 109 4.94 2.74 10.26
C GLY A 109 3.90 3.65 9.59
N VAL A 110 2.76 3.07 9.21
CA VAL A 110 1.59 3.79 8.71
C VAL A 110 0.48 3.76 9.74
N ASP A 111 0.14 4.94 10.28
CA ASP A 111 -0.98 5.12 11.20
C ASP A 111 -2.25 5.51 10.42
N CYS A 112 -3.32 4.74 10.64
CA CYS A 112 -4.64 4.89 10.05
C CYS A 112 -5.68 5.19 11.14
N PRO A 113 -6.49 6.25 11.00
CA PRO A 113 -7.45 6.66 12.01
C PRO A 113 -8.65 5.69 12.07
N ILE A 114 -9.07 5.37 13.29
CA ILE A 114 -10.25 4.54 13.54
C ILE A 114 -11.25 5.29 14.41
N GLN A 115 -12.49 4.82 14.43
CA GLN A 115 -13.45 5.26 15.44
C GLN A 115 -12.97 4.80 16.81
N GLU A 116 -13.02 5.70 17.80
CA GLU A 116 -12.72 5.35 19.19
C GLU A 116 -13.58 4.16 19.64
N ILE A 117 -12.93 3.16 20.21
CA ILE A 117 -13.60 1.96 20.72
C ILE A 117 -14.01 2.17 22.17
N TRP A 118 -15.14 1.55 22.55
CA TRP A 118 -15.58 1.50 23.93
C TRP A 118 -15.52 0.05 24.45
N PRO A 119 -14.97 -0.20 25.64
CA PRO A 119 -14.38 0.77 26.58
C PRO A 119 -13.10 1.43 26.03
N PHE A 120 -12.80 2.62 26.53
CA PHE A 120 -11.63 3.43 26.13
C PHE A 120 -10.32 2.64 26.32
N ASP A 121 -9.43 2.72 25.33
CA ASP A 121 -8.15 2.01 25.30
C ASP A 121 -7.03 2.96 24.87
N GLU A 122 -6.28 3.51 25.83
CA GLU A 122 -5.20 4.48 25.58
C GLU A 122 -4.13 3.94 24.62
N ALA A 123 -3.93 2.61 24.57
CA ALA A 123 -2.90 2.01 23.74
C ALA A 123 -3.16 2.19 22.22
N ILE A 124 -4.38 2.53 21.81
CA ILE A 124 -4.69 2.85 20.40
C ILE A 124 -4.39 4.31 20.03
N PHE A 125 -4.02 5.17 20.99
CA PHE A 125 -3.73 6.57 20.72
C PHE A 125 -2.46 6.73 19.89
N SER A 126 -2.61 7.29 18.70
CA SER A 126 -1.51 7.71 17.85
C SER A 126 -1.14 9.16 18.12
N LYS A 127 0.12 9.42 18.47
CA LYS A 127 0.67 10.79 18.51
C LYS A 127 0.65 11.46 17.13
N LYS A 128 0.80 10.68 16.06
CA LYS A 128 0.83 11.17 14.67
C LYS A 128 -0.55 11.64 14.20
N LEU A 129 -1.61 10.94 14.63
CA LEU A 129 -2.99 11.29 14.31
C LEU A 129 -3.62 12.23 15.34
N ASN A 130 -3.02 12.34 16.53
CA ASN A 130 -3.63 12.96 17.70
C ASN A 130 -5.02 12.37 18.00
N GLY A 131 -5.12 11.04 17.98
CA GLY A 131 -6.38 10.33 18.10
C GLY A 131 -6.22 8.81 17.96
N PRO A 132 -7.31 8.05 18.06
CA PRO A 132 -7.29 6.59 17.97
C PRO A 132 -6.92 6.10 16.57
N GLY A 133 -6.08 5.08 16.49
CA GLY A 133 -5.66 4.49 15.23
C GLY A 133 -5.18 3.05 15.33
N TYR A 134 -5.12 2.42 14.15
CA TYR A 134 -4.30 1.25 13.93
C TYR A 134 -3.02 1.63 13.20
N LYS A 135 -1.95 0.87 13.44
CA LYS A 135 -0.64 1.05 12.84
C LYS A 135 -0.26 -0.21 12.06
N TYR A 136 0.38 -0.01 10.92
CA TYR A 136 0.91 -1.08 10.08
C TYR A 136 2.39 -0.85 9.84
N GLU A 137 3.18 -1.92 9.89
CA GLU A 137 4.57 -1.92 9.47
C GLU A 137 4.63 -2.28 7.99
N ILE A 138 5.25 -1.41 7.20
CA ILE A 138 5.39 -1.57 5.75
C ILE A 138 6.86 -1.69 5.42
N GLY A 139 7.21 -2.69 4.60
CA GLY A 139 8.52 -2.83 4.00
C GLY A 139 8.44 -2.66 2.50
N ILE A 140 9.32 -1.82 1.95
CA ILE A 140 9.46 -1.63 0.51
C ILE A 140 10.87 -1.98 0.04
N CYS A 141 10.99 -2.60 -1.13
CA CYS A 141 12.26 -2.77 -1.82
C CYS A 141 12.86 -1.39 -2.15
N ILE A 142 14.11 -1.15 -1.76
CA ILE A 142 14.77 0.14 -1.99
C ILE A 142 14.97 0.37 -3.49
N ALA A 143 15.43 -0.66 -4.21
CA ALA A 143 15.80 -0.55 -5.61
C ALA A 143 14.59 -0.31 -6.52
N THR A 144 13.52 -1.10 -6.34
CA THR A 144 12.33 -1.02 -7.20
C THR A 144 11.27 -0.09 -6.63
N GLY A 145 11.07 -0.08 -5.31
CA GLY A 145 9.91 0.54 -4.66
C GLY A 145 8.70 -0.38 -4.51
N ALA A 146 8.85 -1.68 -4.82
CA ALA A 146 7.81 -2.67 -4.56
C ALA A 146 7.53 -2.79 -3.06
N ILE A 147 6.26 -2.85 -2.67
CA ILE A 147 5.81 -3.29 -1.36
C ILE A 147 6.06 -4.80 -1.25
N VAL A 148 6.86 -5.19 -0.26
CA VAL A 148 7.31 -6.58 -0.05
C VAL A 148 6.92 -7.12 1.32
N TRP A 149 6.51 -6.24 2.24
CA TRP A 149 6.09 -6.60 3.58
C TRP A 149 4.94 -5.70 4.04
N VAL A 150 3.92 -6.31 4.62
CA VAL A 150 2.81 -5.64 5.30
C VAL A 150 2.50 -6.44 6.55
N ASN A 151 2.51 -5.77 7.70
CA ASN A 151 2.27 -6.41 8.98
C ASN A 151 1.42 -5.51 9.89
N GLY A 152 0.49 -6.11 10.62
CA GLY A 152 -0.51 -5.42 11.43
C GLY A 152 -1.92 -5.96 11.21
N PRO A 153 -2.96 -5.28 11.72
CA PRO A 153 -2.92 -4.01 12.43
C PRO A 153 -2.38 -4.14 13.85
N PHE A 154 -1.59 -3.18 14.29
CA PHE A 154 -1.19 -2.98 15.68
C PHE A 154 -1.96 -1.81 16.28
N LYS A 155 -2.05 -1.72 17.61
CA LYS A 155 -2.54 -0.51 18.26
C LYS A 155 -1.56 0.63 17.99
N ALA A 156 -2.04 1.82 17.61
CA ALA A 156 -1.13 2.86 17.11
C ALA A 156 -0.20 3.49 18.15
N GLY A 157 -0.46 3.32 19.45
CA GLY A 157 0.46 3.72 20.52
C GLY A 157 1.69 2.82 20.65
N ARG A 158 1.69 1.66 20.00
CA ARG A 158 2.83 0.73 20.01
C ARG A 158 4.02 1.32 19.24
N ASN A 159 5.22 1.19 19.80
CA ASN A 159 6.44 1.71 19.20
C ASN A 159 6.83 0.88 17.97
N ASP A 160 7.25 1.55 16.89
CA ASP A 160 7.62 0.87 15.65
C ASP A 160 8.82 -0.07 15.81
N LYS A 161 9.80 0.27 16.66
CA LYS A 161 10.93 -0.61 16.99
C LYS A 161 10.45 -1.92 17.62
N THR A 162 9.51 -1.83 18.56
CA THR A 162 8.93 -3.01 19.23
C THR A 162 8.21 -3.91 18.23
N ILE A 163 7.54 -3.31 17.23
CA ILE A 163 6.90 -4.05 16.15
C ILE A 163 7.94 -4.79 15.31
N PHE A 164 9.00 -4.09 14.88
CA PHE A 164 10.10 -4.69 14.13
C PHE A 164 10.74 -5.87 14.85
N GLU A 165 11.07 -5.70 16.14
CA GLU A 165 11.79 -6.68 16.96
C GLU A 165 10.97 -7.94 17.24
N HIS A 166 9.67 -7.79 17.49
CA HIS A 166 8.88 -8.84 18.12
C HIS A 166 7.71 -9.36 17.29
N ASP A 167 7.39 -8.74 16.14
CA ASP A 167 6.18 -9.08 15.38
C ASP A 167 6.45 -9.59 13.96
N GLY A 168 7.67 -10.06 13.67
CA GLY A 168 7.93 -10.97 12.55
C GLY A 168 8.99 -10.49 11.56
N LEU A 169 9.14 -9.18 11.36
CA LEU A 169 10.03 -8.69 10.30
C LEU A 169 11.49 -9.01 10.60
N MET A 170 11.97 -8.78 11.83
CA MET A 170 13.35 -9.11 12.21
C MET A 170 13.67 -10.61 12.01
N GLN A 171 12.70 -11.50 12.21
CA GLN A 171 12.86 -12.94 12.01
C GLN A 171 12.81 -13.36 10.53
N ALA A 172 12.24 -12.53 9.66
CA ALA A 172 12.14 -12.80 8.22
C ALA A 172 13.40 -12.36 7.44
N LEU A 173 14.29 -11.59 8.06
CA LEU A 173 15.56 -11.13 7.48
C LEU A 173 16.57 -12.27 7.38
N CYS A 174 17.43 -12.21 6.37
CA CYS A 174 18.61 -13.08 6.29
C CYS A 174 19.63 -12.73 7.39
N GLU A 175 20.55 -13.67 7.65
CA GLU A 175 21.74 -13.41 8.47
C GLU A 175 22.51 -12.23 7.84
N ASP A 176 22.81 -11.21 8.66
CA ASP A 176 23.45 -9.94 8.27
C ASP A 176 22.64 -8.97 7.39
N GLU A 177 21.34 -9.24 7.15
CA GLU A 177 20.46 -8.30 6.46
C GLU A 177 20.04 -7.16 7.40
N GLY A 178 20.25 -5.92 6.94
CA GLY A 178 19.80 -4.70 7.59
C GLY A 178 18.57 -4.10 6.90
N VAL A 179 17.95 -3.13 7.55
CA VAL A 179 16.81 -2.38 7.02
C VAL A 179 17.03 -0.88 7.13
N GLU A 180 16.69 -0.15 6.07
CA GLU A 180 16.66 1.31 6.11
C GLU A 180 15.45 1.80 6.88
N VAL A 181 15.67 2.64 7.88
CA VAL A 181 14.60 3.12 8.77
C VAL A 181 14.70 4.61 9.00
N ASP A 182 13.60 5.19 9.49
CA ASP A 182 13.61 6.59 9.92
C ASP A 182 14.42 6.79 11.22
N MET A 183 14.71 8.04 11.57
CA MET A 183 15.55 8.42 12.70
C MET A 183 15.05 7.94 14.07
N GLY A 184 13.75 7.66 14.19
CA GLY A 184 13.12 7.17 15.42
C GLY A 184 13.52 5.75 15.80
N TYR A 185 14.02 4.96 14.85
CA TYR A 185 14.43 3.57 15.07
C TYR A 185 15.91 3.51 15.50
N GLN A 186 16.17 3.07 16.73
CA GLN A 186 17.51 3.09 17.33
C GLN A 186 17.79 1.86 18.21
N GLY A 187 19.07 1.48 18.31
CA GLY A 187 19.55 0.51 19.29
C GLY A 187 19.44 -0.96 18.87
N LEU A 188 19.45 -1.24 17.57
CA LEU A 188 19.70 -2.57 17.00
C LEU A 188 20.62 -2.44 15.79
N ASP A 189 21.47 -3.44 15.56
CA ASP A 189 22.43 -3.41 14.46
C ASP A 189 21.73 -3.53 13.10
N GLN A 190 20.60 -4.23 13.01
CA GLN A 190 19.79 -4.35 11.80
C GLN A 190 19.16 -3.00 11.37
N LEU A 191 18.98 -2.06 12.30
CA LEU A 191 18.29 -0.80 12.05
C LEU A 191 19.25 0.27 11.53
N LYS A 192 19.28 0.47 10.21
CA LYS A 192 20.21 1.39 9.54
C LYS A 192 19.60 2.78 9.36
N ASN A 193 19.50 3.53 10.46
CA ASN A 193 18.93 4.88 10.44
C ASN A 193 19.84 5.93 9.73
N PRO A 194 19.43 7.20 9.57
CA PRO A 194 20.22 8.20 8.84
C PRO A 194 21.53 8.61 9.55
N LYS A 195 21.64 8.42 10.88
CA LYS A 195 22.78 8.90 11.67
C LYS A 195 24.05 8.09 11.45
N ILE A 196 23.94 6.85 11.01
CA ILE A 196 25.08 5.96 10.76
C ILE A 196 25.69 6.12 9.36
N SER A 197 25.24 7.13 8.61
CA SER A 197 25.81 7.50 7.31
C SER A 197 27.30 7.80 7.45
N GLN A 198 28.15 7.15 6.65
CA GLN A 198 29.61 7.33 6.72
C GLN A 198 30.10 8.39 5.74
N SER A 199 29.34 8.66 4.67
CA SER A 199 29.67 9.66 3.67
C SER A 199 28.47 10.54 3.29
N LYS A 200 28.73 11.66 2.59
CA LYS A 200 27.67 12.47 1.98
C LYS A 200 26.88 11.71 0.92
N LYS A 201 27.54 10.79 0.19
CA LYS A 201 26.89 9.94 -0.82
C LYS A 201 25.87 9.02 -0.15
N ASP A 202 26.27 8.36 0.93
CA ASP A 202 25.40 7.45 1.69
C ASP A 202 24.19 8.21 2.24
N GLY A 203 24.43 9.38 2.83
CA GLY A 203 23.36 10.20 3.40
C GLY A 203 22.34 10.60 2.34
N MET A 204 22.80 10.92 1.12
CA MET A 204 21.94 11.19 -0.03
C MET A 204 21.16 9.94 -0.47
N GLN A 205 21.79 8.76 -0.55
CA GLN A 205 21.12 7.51 -0.94
C GLN A 205 20.09 7.06 0.10
N LYS A 206 20.43 7.10 1.39
CA LYS A 206 19.49 6.87 2.50
C LYS A 206 18.30 7.84 2.43
N SER A 207 18.55 9.12 2.10
CA SER A 207 17.48 10.10 1.90
C SER A 207 16.55 9.73 0.74
N LYS A 208 17.10 9.27 -0.39
CA LYS A 208 16.32 8.78 -1.53
C LYS A 208 15.46 7.56 -1.16
N ALA A 209 16.02 6.60 -0.42
CA ALA A 209 15.28 5.43 0.07
C ALA A 209 14.09 5.85 0.95
N ARG A 210 14.30 6.74 1.94
CA ARG A 210 13.21 7.27 2.78
C ARG A 210 12.18 8.08 1.99
N ALA A 211 12.61 8.90 1.03
CA ALA A 211 11.71 9.67 0.18
C ALA A 211 10.80 8.74 -0.65
N ARG A 212 11.35 7.63 -1.17
CA ARG A 212 10.57 6.60 -1.86
C ARG A 212 9.56 5.95 -0.92
N HIS A 213 9.97 5.59 0.30
CA HIS A 213 9.07 5.06 1.32
C HIS A 213 7.91 6.01 1.60
N LYS A 214 8.23 7.29 1.83
CA LYS A 214 7.23 8.33 2.07
C LYS A 214 6.25 8.46 0.90
N ASN A 215 6.71 8.30 -0.35
CA ASN A 215 5.83 8.30 -1.52
C ASN A 215 4.86 7.12 -1.48
N VAL A 216 5.34 5.90 -1.21
CA VAL A 216 4.48 4.70 -1.08
C VAL A 216 3.46 4.87 0.05
N ASN A 217 3.88 5.37 1.22
CA ASN A 217 2.97 5.68 2.33
C ASN A 217 1.93 6.74 1.93
N GLY A 218 2.32 7.70 1.08
CA GLY A 218 1.41 8.67 0.48
C GLY A 218 0.38 8.03 -0.45
N GLU A 219 0.80 7.09 -1.32
CA GLU A 219 -0.11 6.35 -2.20
C GLU A 219 -1.13 5.53 -1.41
N LEU A 220 -0.71 4.84 -0.35
CA LEU A 220 -1.63 4.12 0.55
C LEU A 220 -2.68 5.07 1.14
N LYS A 221 -2.29 6.27 1.55
CA LYS A 221 -3.19 7.27 2.15
C LYS A 221 -4.09 8.00 1.15
N LYS A 222 -3.89 7.85 -0.18
CA LYS A 222 -4.90 8.34 -1.16
C LYS A 222 -6.22 7.59 -1.02
N PHE A 223 -6.19 6.36 -0.50
CA PHE A 223 -7.39 5.60 -0.23
C PHE A 223 -8.06 6.11 1.03
N VAL A 224 -9.18 6.83 0.87
CA VAL A 224 -9.99 7.40 1.95
C VAL A 224 -10.26 6.45 3.13
N VAL A 225 -10.30 5.14 2.89
CA VAL A 225 -10.51 4.14 3.95
C VAL A 225 -9.35 4.04 4.96
N LEU A 226 -8.14 4.46 4.57
CA LEU A 226 -6.93 4.47 5.39
C LEU A 226 -6.57 5.87 5.92
N ASP A 227 -7.21 6.93 5.39
CA ASP A 227 -6.91 8.32 5.71
C ASP A 227 -8.02 9.00 6.53
N GLN A 228 -9.28 8.60 6.34
CA GLN A 228 -10.40 9.05 7.17
C GLN A 228 -10.76 8.03 8.24
N VAL A 229 -11.42 8.51 9.30
CA VAL A 229 -11.87 7.70 10.43
C VAL A 229 -12.65 6.47 9.96
N PHE A 230 -12.06 5.30 10.17
CA PHE A 230 -12.69 4.02 9.87
C PHE A 230 -13.72 3.68 10.95
N ARG A 231 -15.00 3.66 10.57
CA ARG A 231 -16.13 3.51 11.52
C ARG A 231 -16.63 2.08 11.71
N HIS A 232 -16.07 1.11 11.00
CA HIS A 232 -16.53 -0.27 11.05
C HIS A 232 -15.72 -1.10 12.06
N ASN A 233 -16.40 -2.02 12.74
CA ASN A 233 -15.82 -3.05 13.61
C ASN A 233 -16.24 -4.43 13.05
N PRO A 234 -15.47 -5.54 13.21
CA PRO A 234 -14.21 -5.78 13.94
C PRO A 234 -12.92 -5.18 13.31
N LYS A 235 -11.82 -5.15 14.09
CA LYS A 235 -10.43 -4.86 13.65
C LYS A 235 -10.02 -5.58 12.35
N THR A 236 -10.47 -6.81 12.15
CA THR A 236 -10.19 -7.62 10.95
C THR A 236 -10.74 -7.00 9.66
N LYS A 237 -11.80 -6.18 9.72
CA LYS A 237 -12.26 -5.42 8.55
C LYS A 237 -11.25 -4.35 8.15
N HIS A 238 -10.67 -3.63 9.11
CA HIS A 238 -9.63 -2.64 8.80
C HIS A 238 -8.37 -3.32 8.22
N GLN A 239 -8.00 -4.50 8.74
CA GLN A 239 -6.93 -5.33 8.19
C GLN A 239 -7.18 -5.67 6.72
N ALA A 240 -8.35 -6.23 6.41
CA ALA A 240 -8.72 -6.56 5.03
C ALA A 240 -8.68 -5.33 4.12
N CYS A 241 -9.12 -4.16 4.60
CA CYS A 241 -9.01 -2.92 3.86
C CYS A 241 -7.56 -2.53 3.56
N PHE A 242 -6.70 -2.59 4.56
CA PHE A 242 -5.31 -2.20 4.43
C PHE A 242 -4.56 -3.11 3.47
N GLU A 243 -4.68 -4.43 3.64
CA GLU A 243 -4.05 -5.42 2.77
C GLU A 243 -4.49 -5.27 1.32
N ALA A 244 -5.80 -5.05 1.09
CA ALA A 244 -6.33 -4.79 -0.24
C ALA A 244 -5.71 -3.53 -0.88
N VAL A 245 -5.63 -2.44 -0.13
CA VAL A 245 -5.03 -1.18 -0.61
C VAL A 245 -3.54 -1.37 -0.91
N ALA A 246 -2.79 -2.06 -0.04
CA ALA A 246 -1.37 -2.34 -0.27
C ALA A 246 -1.14 -3.12 -1.57
N VAL A 247 -2.00 -4.09 -1.86
CA VAL A 247 -1.94 -4.84 -3.11
C VAL A 247 -2.27 -3.96 -4.32
N ILE A 248 -3.31 -3.12 -4.23
CA ILE A 248 -3.64 -2.20 -5.32
C ILE A 248 -2.45 -1.28 -5.61
N CYS A 249 -1.81 -0.74 -4.57
CA CYS A 249 -0.58 0.06 -4.71
C CYS A 249 0.56 -0.75 -5.36
N GLN A 250 0.74 -2.02 -5.00
CA GLN A 250 1.73 -2.88 -5.65
C GLN A 250 1.40 -3.11 -7.14
N MET A 251 0.14 -3.35 -7.49
CA MET A 251 -0.27 -3.52 -8.88
C MET A 251 -0.10 -2.22 -9.67
N GLN A 252 -0.37 -1.06 -9.06
CA GLN A 252 -0.06 0.24 -9.67
C GLN A 252 1.41 0.39 -9.96
N HIS A 253 2.27 -0.03 -9.03
CA HIS A 253 3.72 -0.05 -9.25
C HIS A 253 4.09 -0.96 -10.43
N ASP A 254 3.59 -2.20 -10.46
CA ASP A 254 3.90 -3.20 -11.49
C ASP A 254 3.38 -2.80 -12.89
N PHE A 255 2.21 -2.15 -12.98
CA PHE A 255 1.54 -1.89 -14.26
C PHE A 255 1.56 -0.42 -14.72
N GLY A 256 1.90 0.52 -13.83
CA GLY A 256 1.81 1.97 -14.02
C GLY A 256 3.02 2.63 -14.68
N GLY A 257 3.99 1.85 -15.16
CA GLY A 257 5.09 2.32 -16.01
C GLY A 257 6.12 3.23 -15.31
N HIS A 258 6.08 3.37 -13.98
CA HIS A 258 7.05 4.18 -13.24
C HIS A 258 8.28 3.35 -12.86
N GLN A 259 9.16 3.15 -13.83
CA GLN A 259 10.53 2.70 -13.57
C GLN A 259 11.41 3.89 -13.22
N ASN A 260 11.42 4.27 -11.94
CA ASN A 260 12.57 4.98 -11.40
C ASN A 260 13.31 3.99 -10.52
N SER A 261 14.33 3.30 -11.06
CA SER A 261 15.23 2.49 -10.25
C SER A 261 15.99 3.38 -9.27
N CYS A 262 16.09 2.98 -8.00
CA CYS A 262 16.96 3.64 -7.03
C CYS A 262 18.29 2.92 -6.98
N GLU A 263 19.36 3.58 -7.41
CA GLU A 263 20.72 3.09 -7.12
C GLU A 263 20.98 3.21 -5.62
N TYR A 264 21.36 2.11 -4.99
CA TYR A 264 21.62 2.04 -3.56
C TYR A 264 22.75 1.03 -3.27
N ASP A 265 23.93 1.54 -2.95
CA ASP A 265 25.15 0.76 -2.70
C ASP A 265 25.78 1.10 -1.32
N VAL A 266 24.96 1.57 -0.37
CA VAL A 266 25.44 1.93 0.97
C VAL A 266 25.91 0.69 1.72
N THR A 267 27.12 0.76 2.25
CA THR A 267 27.74 -0.27 3.09
C THR A 267 27.85 0.20 4.53
N TYR A 268 27.82 -0.74 5.46
CA TYR A 268 27.98 -0.49 6.89
C TYR A 268 29.21 -1.25 7.35
N ASN A 269 30.20 -0.53 7.88
CA ASN A 269 31.38 -1.13 8.52
C ASN A 269 31.05 -1.52 9.96
#